data_AF-A0AAU9WWJ8-F1
#
_entry.id   AF-A0AAU9WWJ8-F1
#
_cell.length_a   1.000
_cell.length_b   1.000
_cell.length_c   1.000
_cell.angle_alpha   90.00
_cell.angle_beta   90.00
_cell.angle_gamma   90.00
#
_symmetry.space_group_name_H-M   'P 1'
#
loop_
_entity.id
_entity.type
_entity.pdbx_description
1 polymer ?
#
loop_
_entity_poly.entity_id
_entity_poly.type
_entity_poly.pdbx_seq_one_letter_code
_entity_poly.pdbx_strand_id
1 'polypeptide(L)'
;MKNGRISADQFWTGNNSLEKSDPYKITDFWSNVRCPLDAAFRDENGDIVFFKGGRYWAYRGNNLLRSRGLIRKRYRLHRFRRTMNAVFAFRNVTHFIKGSKYWRLSGNQNRRNSPKIIRPRRLRNADAVTTWINNNRIYVFKGESYYRLGKVNKEPY
;
A
#
# COMPACT_ATOMS: atom_id res chain seq x y z
N MET A 1 -16.86 3.70 2.07
CA MET A 1 -15.68 2.94 1.58
C MET A 1 -14.95 2.41 2.83
N LYS A 2 -14.01 1.46 2.79
CA LYS A 2 -13.19 1.06 3.98
C LYS A 2 -11.88 0.43 3.52
N ASN A 3 -10.85 0.66 4.33
CA ASN A 3 -9.47 0.27 4.08
C ASN A 3 -9.23 -1.15 4.58
N GLY A 4 -8.86 -2.07 3.69
CA GLY A 4 -8.53 -3.45 4.04
C GLY A 4 -7.35 -3.48 5.01
N ARG A 5 -7.56 -4.04 6.20
CA ARG A 5 -6.49 -4.43 7.10
C ARG A 5 -6.12 -5.87 6.73
N ILE A 6 -4.89 -6.07 6.28
CA ILE A 6 -4.33 -7.39 6.01
C ILE A 6 -3.67 -7.86 7.31
N SER A 7 -4.11 -8.98 7.86
CA SER A 7 -3.39 -9.66 8.95
C SER A 7 -2.89 -10.99 8.42
N ALA A 8 -1.57 -11.15 8.35
CA ALA A 8 -0.88 -12.35 7.87
C ALA A 8 -1.46 -12.92 6.55
N ASP A 9 -2.47 -13.78 6.62
CA ASP A 9 -3.12 -14.49 5.52
C ASP A 9 -4.63 -14.21 5.37
N GLN A 10 -5.20 -13.30 6.17
CA GLN A 10 -6.63 -12.97 6.19
C GLN A 10 -6.92 -11.50 5.88
N PHE A 11 -8.13 -11.24 5.39
CA PHE A 11 -8.69 -9.91 5.21
C PHE A 11 -10.16 -9.85 5.65
N TRP A 12 -10.62 -8.64 5.95
CA TRP A 12 -12.02 -8.36 6.24
C TRP A 12 -12.57 -7.36 5.25
N THR A 13 -13.86 -7.47 4.96
CA THR A 13 -14.62 -6.41 4.30
C THR A 13 -15.48 -5.68 5.32
N GLY A 14 -15.91 -4.48 4.97
CA GLY A 14 -16.90 -3.78 5.78
C GLY A 14 -17.68 -2.78 4.94
N ASN A 15 -18.92 -2.54 5.33
CA ASN A 15 -19.86 -1.69 4.61
C ASN A 15 -19.91 -0.26 5.19
N ASN A 16 -20.77 0.59 4.62
CA ASN A 16 -20.96 1.97 5.08
C ASN A 16 -21.69 2.04 6.44
N SER A 17 -22.41 0.99 6.85
CA SER A 17 -23.01 0.82 8.19
C SER A 17 -22.01 0.39 9.26
N LEU A 18 -20.73 0.37 8.90
CA LEU A 18 -19.61 -0.05 9.70
C LEU A 18 -19.53 -1.53 10.08
N GLU A 19 -20.46 -2.36 9.61
CA GLU A 19 -20.43 -3.80 9.84
C GLU A 19 -19.17 -4.41 9.23
N LYS A 20 -18.56 -5.32 9.98
CA LYS A 20 -17.34 -6.03 9.62
C LYS A 20 -17.75 -7.46 9.28
N SER A 21 -17.25 -7.99 8.17
CA SER A 21 -17.44 -9.40 7.84
C SER A 21 -16.66 -10.30 8.79
N ASP A 22 -16.92 -11.60 8.70
CA ASP A 22 -15.95 -12.61 9.14
C ASP A 22 -14.64 -12.53 8.33
N PRO A 23 -13.51 -13.03 8.87
CA PRO A 23 -12.25 -13.07 8.15
C PRO A 23 -12.33 -14.01 6.94
N TYR A 24 -11.91 -13.51 5.79
CA TYR A 24 -11.69 -14.29 4.58
C TYR A 24 -10.20 -14.61 4.44
N LYS A 25 -9.85 -15.81 3.97
CA LYS A 25 -8.45 -16.10 3.60
C LYS A 25 -8.13 -15.42 2.28
N ILE A 26 -6.97 -14.78 2.22
CA ILE A 26 -6.48 -14.08 1.02
C ILE A 26 -6.31 -15.07 -0.15
N THR A 27 -5.86 -16.28 0.13
CA THR A 27 -5.58 -17.30 -0.90
C THR A 27 -6.85 -17.87 -1.54
N ASP A 28 -8.01 -17.73 -0.90
CA ASP A 28 -9.28 -18.19 -1.48
C ASP A 28 -9.68 -17.32 -2.68
N PHE A 29 -9.28 -16.04 -2.68
CA PHE A 29 -9.55 -15.08 -3.76
C PHE A 29 -8.34 -14.89 -4.68
N TRP A 30 -7.13 -14.94 -4.12
CA TRP A 30 -5.87 -14.66 -4.81
C TRP A 30 -4.85 -15.77 -4.56
N SER A 31 -5.14 -16.96 -5.10
CA SER A 31 -4.42 -18.23 -4.84
C SER A 31 -2.92 -18.23 -5.11
N ASN A 32 -2.39 -17.31 -5.92
CA ASN A 32 -0.96 -17.28 -6.25
C ASN A 32 -0.14 -16.40 -5.28
N VAL A 33 -0.81 -15.67 -4.40
CA VAL A 33 -0.18 -14.76 -3.45
C VAL A 33 0.50 -15.55 -2.33
N ARG A 34 1.69 -15.10 -1.90
CA ARG A 34 2.38 -15.67 -0.75
C ARG A 34 2.16 -14.82 0.49
N CYS A 35 1.49 -15.41 1.46
CA CYS A 35 1.29 -14.84 2.79
C CYS A 35 2.43 -15.25 3.74
N PRO A 36 2.71 -14.50 4.83
CA PRO A 36 2.07 -13.23 5.15
C PRO A 36 2.51 -12.11 4.22
N LEU A 37 1.63 -11.19 3.84
CA LEU A 37 1.96 -10.07 2.94
C LEU A 37 2.73 -8.94 3.66
N ASP A 38 3.54 -8.20 2.91
CA ASP A 38 4.22 -7.02 3.43
C ASP A 38 3.36 -5.75 3.22
N ALA A 39 2.66 -5.65 2.09
CA ALA A 39 1.72 -4.56 1.80
C ALA A 39 0.81 -4.92 0.62
N ALA A 40 -0.30 -4.19 0.48
CA ALA A 40 -1.12 -4.21 -0.73
C ALA A 40 -1.71 -2.82 -0.99
N PHE A 41 -2.03 -2.54 -2.24
CA PHE A 41 -2.78 -1.35 -2.63
C PHE A 41 -3.54 -1.57 -3.93
N ARG A 42 -4.43 -0.63 -4.24
CA ARG A 42 -5.05 -0.52 -5.55
C ARG A 42 -4.31 0.52 -6.38
N ASP A 43 -3.92 0.17 -7.60
CA ASP A 43 -3.29 1.10 -8.53
C ASP A 43 -4.33 1.95 -9.29
N GLU A 44 -3.83 2.83 -10.17
CA GLU A 44 -4.67 3.76 -10.95
C GLU A 44 -5.62 3.06 -11.93
N ASN A 45 -5.33 1.82 -12.33
CA ASN A 45 -6.20 1.02 -13.20
C ASN A 45 -7.27 0.26 -12.41
N GLY A 46 -7.29 0.40 -11.08
CA GLY A 46 -8.16 -0.37 -10.21
C GLY A 46 -7.63 -1.78 -9.90
N ASP A 47 -6.42 -2.12 -10.37
CA ASP A 47 -5.82 -3.42 -10.15
C ASP A 47 -5.29 -3.51 -8.71
N ILE A 48 -5.47 -4.67 -8.09
CA ILE A 48 -5.00 -4.97 -6.74
C ILE A 48 -3.58 -5.51 -6.85
N VAL A 49 -2.64 -4.86 -6.19
CA VAL A 49 -1.23 -5.25 -6.20
C VAL A 49 -0.79 -5.64 -4.79
N PHE A 50 -0.35 -6.88 -4.66
CA PHE A 50 0.17 -7.48 -3.43
C PHE A 50 1.69 -7.52 -3.44
N PHE A 51 2.32 -7.26 -2.31
CA PHE A 51 3.78 -7.28 -2.16
C PHE A 51 4.23 -8.25 -1.08
N LYS A 52 5.24 -9.05 -1.42
CA LYS A 52 5.98 -9.88 -0.46
C LYS A 52 7.43 -9.97 -0.88
N GLY A 53 8.35 -9.62 -0.01
CA GLY A 53 9.75 -9.71 -0.34
C GLY A 53 10.16 -8.67 -1.38
N GLY A 54 11.03 -9.10 -2.30
CA GLY A 54 11.32 -8.37 -3.54
C GLY A 54 10.32 -8.65 -4.68
N ARG A 55 9.16 -9.27 -4.40
CA ARG A 55 8.17 -9.72 -5.40
C ARG A 55 6.81 -9.05 -5.22
N TYR A 56 6.05 -9.01 -6.32
CA TYR A 56 4.67 -8.57 -6.33
C TYR A 56 3.78 -9.49 -7.17
N TRP A 57 2.48 -9.43 -6.90
CA TRP A 57 1.42 -10.04 -7.69
C TRP A 57 0.39 -8.96 -8.01
N ALA A 58 -0.17 -8.98 -9.22
CA ALA A 58 -1.18 -8.03 -9.63
C ALA A 58 -2.42 -8.78 -10.13
N TYR A 59 -3.59 -8.27 -9.75
CA TYR A 59 -4.88 -8.87 -10.02
C TYR A 59 -5.91 -7.83 -10.44
N ARG A 60 -6.83 -8.22 -11.32
CA ARG A 60 -8.05 -7.47 -11.63
C ARG A 60 -9.25 -8.22 -11.08
N GLY A 61 -9.84 -7.71 -10.01
CA GLY A 61 -10.75 -8.53 -9.19
C GLY A 61 -10.00 -9.77 -8.69
N ASN A 62 -10.45 -10.96 -9.10
CA ASN A 62 -9.79 -12.24 -8.77
C ASN A 62 -8.90 -12.77 -9.92
N ASN A 63 -8.88 -12.10 -11.07
CA ASN A 63 -8.13 -12.53 -12.24
C ASN A 63 -6.65 -12.15 -12.12
N LEU A 64 -5.76 -13.13 -12.22
CA LEU A 64 -4.32 -12.93 -12.14
C LEU A 64 -3.80 -12.22 -13.39
N LEU A 65 -3.22 -11.02 -13.22
CA LEU A 65 -2.54 -10.29 -14.28
C LEU A 65 -1.04 -10.56 -14.28
N ARG A 66 -0.45 -10.72 -13.09
CA ARG A 66 0.98 -10.97 -12.93
C ARG A 66 1.25 -11.81 -11.70
N SER A 67 1.98 -12.90 -11.89
CA SER A 67 2.55 -13.70 -10.79
C SER A 67 4.04 -13.42 -10.61
N ARG A 68 4.48 -13.31 -9.35
CA ARG A 68 5.90 -13.24 -8.93
C ARG A 68 6.74 -12.19 -9.67
N GLY A 69 6.16 -11.05 -10.02
CA GLY A 69 6.87 -9.95 -10.67
C GLY A 69 7.95 -9.37 -9.75
N LEU A 70 9.05 -8.88 -10.32
CA LEU A 70 10.14 -8.28 -9.54
C LEU A 70 9.90 -6.79 -9.28
N ILE A 71 9.86 -6.39 -8.01
CA ILE A 71 9.67 -4.98 -7.61
C ILE A 71 10.77 -4.09 -8.21
N ARG A 72 12.02 -4.56 -8.19
CA ARG A 72 13.16 -3.82 -8.76
C ARG A 72 13.01 -3.53 -10.25
N LYS A 73 12.32 -4.41 -11.00
CA LYS A 73 12.13 -4.25 -12.44
C LYS A 73 10.97 -3.29 -12.73
N ARG A 74 9.82 -3.49 -12.10
CA ARG A 74 8.63 -2.64 -12.33
C ARG A 74 8.77 -1.24 -11.74
N TYR A 75 9.27 -1.14 -10.51
CA TYR A 75 9.27 0.11 -9.75
C TYR A 75 10.65 0.77 -9.66
N ARG A 76 11.70 0.16 -10.23
CA ARG A 76 13.11 0.64 -10.13
C ARG A 76 13.60 0.82 -8.68
N LEU A 77 12.96 0.12 -7.75
CA LEU A 77 13.20 0.18 -6.32
C LEU A 77 14.23 -0.87 -5.87
N HIS A 78 15.49 -0.66 -6.26
CA HIS A 78 16.58 -1.61 -5.98
C HIS A 78 16.83 -1.85 -4.48
N ARG A 79 16.46 -0.92 -3.60
CA ARG A 79 16.65 -1.01 -2.14
C ARG A 79 15.56 -1.83 -1.43
N PHE A 80 14.46 -2.15 -2.11
CA PHE A 80 13.37 -2.99 -1.57
C PHE A 80 13.63 -4.47 -1.84
N ARG A 81 14.83 -4.97 -1.51
CA ARG A 81 15.18 -6.38 -1.70
C ARG A 81 14.49 -7.33 -0.70
N ARG A 82 14.01 -6.81 0.43
CA ARG A 82 13.53 -7.64 1.55
C ARG A 82 12.09 -7.40 1.97
N THR A 83 11.68 -6.18 2.29
CA THR A 83 10.32 -5.87 2.80
C THR A 83 10.01 -4.38 2.67
N MET A 84 8.73 -4.04 2.79
CA MET A 84 8.18 -2.69 2.97
C MET A 84 7.15 -2.68 4.10
N ASN A 85 6.79 -1.50 4.60
CA ASN A 85 5.77 -1.33 5.63
C ASN A 85 4.39 -1.04 5.04
N ALA A 86 4.32 -0.20 4.01
CA ALA A 86 3.06 0.18 3.38
C ALA A 86 3.29 0.70 1.96
N VAL A 87 2.22 0.67 1.16
CA VAL A 87 2.19 1.24 -0.19
C VAL A 87 0.82 1.86 -0.42
N PHE A 88 0.76 3.04 -1.05
CA PHE A 88 -0.50 3.69 -1.38
C PHE A 88 -0.36 4.61 -2.60
N ALA A 89 -1.45 4.80 -3.33
CA ALA A 89 -1.53 5.77 -4.41
C ALA A 89 -2.21 7.05 -3.92
N PHE A 90 -1.63 8.21 -4.24
CA PHE A 90 -2.22 9.52 -3.98
C PHE A 90 -1.87 10.48 -5.11
N ARG A 91 -2.87 11.10 -5.73
CA ARG A 91 -2.71 12.06 -6.84
C ARG A 91 -1.77 11.54 -7.94
N ASN A 92 -2.03 10.33 -8.43
CA ASN A 92 -1.23 9.64 -9.47
C ASN A 92 0.24 9.40 -9.10
N VAL A 93 0.56 9.44 -7.81
CA VAL A 93 1.88 9.10 -7.28
C VAL A 93 1.76 7.90 -6.36
N THR A 94 2.50 6.84 -6.67
CA THR A 94 2.61 5.67 -5.79
C THR A 94 3.70 5.92 -4.75
N HIS A 95 3.34 5.79 -3.48
CA HIS A 95 4.23 6.00 -2.36
C HIS A 95 4.56 4.66 -1.70
N PHE A 96 5.85 4.35 -1.60
CA PHE A 96 6.34 3.16 -0.88
C PHE A 96 6.93 3.60 0.46
N ILE A 97 6.50 3.02 1.56
CA ILE A 97 6.96 3.36 2.90
C ILE A 97 7.83 2.23 3.44
N LYS A 98 8.98 2.62 4.00
CA LYS A 98 9.85 1.73 4.77
C LYS A 98 10.45 2.47 5.96
N GLY A 99 10.07 2.04 7.15
CA GLY A 99 10.50 2.61 8.40
C GLY A 99 10.19 4.11 8.50
N SER A 100 11.25 4.93 8.54
CA SER A 100 11.18 6.39 8.62
C SER A 100 11.19 7.11 7.27
N LYS A 101 11.18 6.36 6.16
CA LYS A 101 11.39 6.88 4.81
C LYS A 101 10.26 6.49 3.87
N TYR A 102 10.06 7.29 2.84
CA TYR A 102 9.16 6.98 1.75
C TYR A 102 9.77 7.32 0.38
N TRP A 103 9.34 6.61 -0.65
CA TRP A 103 9.72 6.83 -2.05
C TRP A 103 8.47 7.21 -2.83
N ARG A 104 8.59 8.20 -3.72
CA ARG A 104 7.51 8.68 -4.60
C ARG A 104 7.79 8.20 -6.02
N LEU A 105 6.82 7.54 -6.64
CA LEU A 105 6.90 7.12 -8.03
C LEU A 105 5.77 7.79 -8.81
N SER A 106 6.14 8.70 -9.72
CA SER A 106 5.28 9.29 -10.73
C SER A 106 5.81 8.90 -12.12
N GLY A 107 5.04 8.11 -12.87
CA GLY A 107 5.33 7.66 -14.24
C GLY A 107 6.81 7.71 -14.66
N ASN A 108 7.14 8.68 -15.52
CA ASN A 108 8.46 8.84 -16.16
C ASN A 108 9.52 9.63 -15.34
N GLN A 109 9.19 10.20 -14.19
CA GLN A 109 10.11 11.05 -13.41
C GLN A 109 10.96 10.28 -12.38
N ASN A 110 11.19 8.99 -12.65
CA ASN A 110 11.87 8.08 -11.73
C ASN A 110 13.40 8.29 -11.63
N ARG A 111 13.92 9.45 -12.03
CA ARG A 111 15.37 9.75 -12.05
C ARG A 111 15.95 10.01 -10.65
N ARG A 112 15.12 10.22 -9.62
CA ARG A 112 15.58 10.49 -8.25
C ARG A 112 15.00 9.48 -7.25
N ASN A 113 15.55 8.26 -7.28
CA ASN A 113 15.30 7.15 -6.33
C ASN A 113 15.71 7.45 -4.86
N SER A 114 15.78 8.72 -4.47
CA SER A 114 16.18 9.14 -3.14
C SER A 114 14.95 9.17 -2.22
N PRO A 115 14.98 8.43 -1.11
CA PRO A 115 13.87 8.47 -0.15
C PRO A 115 13.74 9.87 0.46
N LYS A 116 12.50 10.27 0.72
CA LYS A 116 12.17 11.39 1.59
C LYS A 116 11.92 10.89 3.01
N ILE A 117 12.24 11.71 4.01
CA ILE A 117 12.00 11.39 5.43
C ILE A 117 10.53 11.65 5.76
N ILE A 118 9.91 10.73 6.50
CA ILE A 118 8.61 10.97 7.15
C ILE A 118 8.86 11.89 8.34
N ARG A 119 8.60 13.20 8.13
CA ARG A 119 8.89 14.24 9.11
C ARG A 119 8.16 14.01 10.44
N PRO A 120 6.82 13.82 10.47
CA PRO A 120 6.15 13.52 11.73
C PRO A 120 6.61 12.16 12.27
N ARG A 121 7.43 12.17 13.33
CA ARG A 121 8.02 10.94 13.90
C ARG A 121 6.95 9.91 14.27
N ARG A 122 5.78 10.37 14.73
CA ARG A 122 4.61 9.53 15.05
C ARG A 122 4.11 8.67 13.88
N LEU A 123 4.26 9.15 12.64
CA LEU A 123 3.79 8.45 11.42
C LEU A 123 4.82 7.46 10.85
N ARG A 124 6.04 7.40 11.41
CA ARG A 124 7.06 6.44 11.00
C ARG A 124 6.66 5.03 11.41
N ASN A 125 7.12 4.03 10.65
CA ASN A 125 6.81 2.62 10.87
C ASN A 125 5.29 2.37 10.90
N ALA A 126 4.54 3.01 10.02
CA ALA A 126 3.11 2.74 9.87
C ALA A 126 2.88 1.28 9.43
N ASP A 127 1.79 0.68 9.91
CA ASP A 127 1.42 -0.70 9.56
C ASP A 127 0.68 -0.75 8.22
N ALA A 128 -0.10 0.28 7.93
CA ALA A 128 -0.77 0.44 6.64
C ALA A 128 -1.00 1.92 6.34
N VAL A 129 -1.03 2.26 5.05
CA VAL A 129 -1.42 3.58 4.58
C VAL A 129 -2.32 3.43 3.36
N THR A 130 -3.30 4.31 3.24
CA THR A 130 -4.33 4.22 2.21
C THR A 130 -4.96 5.59 1.99
N THR A 131 -5.56 5.76 0.84
CA THR A 131 -6.26 6.98 0.45
C THR A 131 -7.75 6.72 0.39
N TRP A 132 -8.49 7.72 0.84
CA TRP A 132 -9.94 7.71 0.70
C TRP A 132 -10.39 8.60 -0.42
N ILE A 133 -10.95 7.99 -1.46
CA ILE A 133 -11.33 8.72 -2.66
C ILE A 133 -12.46 9.74 -2.39
N ASN A 134 -13.40 9.46 -1.49
CA ASN A 134 -14.52 10.39 -1.21
C ASN A 134 -14.11 11.71 -0.55
N ASN A 135 -13.00 11.75 0.19
CA ASN A 135 -12.57 12.99 0.85
C ASN A 135 -11.13 13.40 0.49
N ASN A 136 -10.50 12.65 -0.41
CA ASN A 136 -9.13 12.86 -0.89
C ASN A 136 -8.10 12.99 0.25
N ARG A 137 -8.26 12.18 1.32
CA ARG A 137 -7.35 12.17 2.48
C ARG A 137 -6.54 10.88 2.58
N ILE A 138 -5.38 11.00 3.20
CA ILE A 138 -4.50 9.88 3.53
C ILE A 138 -4.78 9.45 4.98
N TYR A 139 -4.93 8.15 5.17
CA TYR A 139 -5.12 7.50 6.46
C TYR A 139 -3.90 6.62 6.74
N VAL A 140 -3.27 6.83 7.90
CA VAL A 140 -2.07 6.10 8.35
C VAL A 140 -2.46 5.29 9.57
N PHE A 141 -2.37 3.96 9.48
CA PHE A 141 -2.70 3.03 10.57
C PHE A 141 -1.42 2.64 11.30
N LYS A 142 -1.46 2.66 12.63
CA LYS A 142 -0.33 2.29 13.48
C LYS A 142 -0.83 1.77 14.83
N GLY A 143 -0.59 0.49 15.10
CA GLY A 143 -1.16 -0.23 16.23
C GLY A 143 -2.68 -0.23 16.16
N GLU A 144 -3.31 0.27 17.22
CA GLU A 144 -4.77 0.42 17.33
C GLU A 144 -5.26 1.80 16.92
N SER A 145 -4.34 2.71 16.60
CA SER A 145 -4.64 4.07 16.22
C SER A 145 -4.56 4.28 14.71
N TYR A 146 -5.25 5.31 14.25
CA TYR A 146 -5.03 5.84 12.91
C TYR A 146 -4.86 7.37 12.94
N TYR A 147 -4.14 7.89 11.97
CA TYR A 147 -3.97 9.32 11.74
C TYR A 147 -4.58 9.69 10.40
N ARG A 148 -5.49 10.67 10.41
CA ARG A 148 -6.05 11.28 9.20
C ARG A 148 -5.27 12.53 8.85
N LEU A 149 -4.59 12.54 7.71
CA LEU A 149 -3.88 13.72 7.25
C LEU A 149 -4.87 14.73 6.62
N GLY A 150 -4.72 16.01 6.95
CA GLY A 150 -5.57 17.09 6.45
C GLY A 150 -5.37 17.36 4.95
N LYS A 151 -6.02 18.41 4.40
CA LYS A 151 -5.69 18.89 3.05
C LYS A 151 -4.17 19.11 3.02
N VAL A 152 -3.46 18.37 2.16
CA VAL A 152 -2.02 18.54 1.94
C VAL A 152 -1.86 19.91 1.28
N ASN A 153 -1.85 20.97 2.10
CA ASN A 153 -1.63 22.33 1.68
C ASN A 153 -0.11 22.53 1.62
N LYS A 154 0.40 22.51 0.39
CA LYS A 154 1.79 22.72 -0.06
C LYS A 154 2.84 21.75 0.50
N GLU A 155 3.79 21.39 -0.37
CA GLU A 155 4.90 20.50 -0.04
C GLU A 155 5.63 21.01 1.21
N PRO A 156 6.09 20.14 2.11
CA PRO A 156 6.93 20.59 3.21
C PRO A 156 8.30 20.90 2.60
N TYR A 157 8.64 22.19 2.52
CA TYR A 157 9.98 22.71 2.18
C TYR A 157 11.09 21.85 2.80
#